data_AF-A0A9W9ERN8-F1
#
_entry.id   AF-A0A9W9ERN8-F1
#
_cell.length_a   1.000
_cell.length_b   1.000
_cell.length_c   1.000
_cell.angle_alpha   90.00
_cell.angle_beta   90.00
_cell.angle_gamma   90.00
#
_symmetry.space_group_name_H-M   'P 1'
#
loop_
_entity.id
_entity.type
_entity.pdbx_description
1 polymer ?
#
loop_
_entity_poly.entity_id
_entity_poly.type
_entity_poly.pdbx_seq_one_letter_code
_entity_poly.pdbx_strand_id
1 'polypeptide(L)'
;MTTVAGKAVEAVGSLTNNDHLVQSSDPEHPANLIPDLCRKFYNWGWVTGTGGGTSIRHGDHIFIAPSGVQKELIQSHNIFVIQWPTAKYPAEARNYIRKPLKLNPSACTPLFLTAFEHGAGCCIHTHSQWAVLVTLLVEREKGPEGCFEINNIEQIKGIPRGKGKGMLGFFDTLSIPIIENTAFEEDLTSGLEAAMNKDPDTYAVLVRRHGIYVWGDNVAKAKTQCESLDYLFQLAVEMHKLGIPWIK
;
A
#
# COMPACT_ATOMS: atom_id res chain seq x y z
N MET A 1 -55.98 -40.00 -7.48
CA MET A 1 -54.86 -39.59 -6.60
C MET A 1 -54.11 -38.50 -7.32
N THR A 2 -54.42 -37.24 -7.01
CA THR A 2 -53.89 -36.06 -7.69
C THR A 2 -52.98 -35.36 -6.70
N THR A 3 -51.67 -35.52 -6.85
CA THR A 3 -50.69 -34.87 -5.97
C THR A 3 -50.16 -33.64 -6.69
N VAL A 4 -50.52 -32.48 -6.16
CA VAL A 4 -50.13 -31.15 -6.63
C VAL A 4 -48.66 -30.93 -6.31
N ALA A 5 -47.85 -30.65 -7.33
CA ALA A 5 -46.46 -30.22 -7.18
C ALA A 5 -46.43 -28.81 -6.58
N GLY A 6 -45.90 -28.69 -5.36
CA GLY A 6 -45.58 -27.41 -4.74
C GLY A 6 -44.44 -26.75 -5.51
N LYS A 7 -44.72 -25.61 -6.16
CA LYS A 7 -43.68 -24.70 -6.64
C LYS A 7 -42.98 -24.11 -5.42
N ALA A 8 -41.71 -24.47 -5.23
CA ALA A 8 -40.82 -23.69 -4.40
C ALA A 8 -40.69 -22.30 -5.04
N VAL A 9 -41.14 -21.27 -4.31
CA VAL A 9 -40.85 -19.89 -4.65
C VAL A 9 -39.39 -19.66 -4.23
N GLU A 10 -38.48 -19.68 -5.18
CA GLU A 10 -37.13 -19.15 -4.96
C GLU A 10 -37.26 -17.66 -4.64
N ALA A 11 -36.96 -17.32 -3.39
CA ALA A 11 -36.74 -15.94 -3.00
C ALA A 11 -35.52 -15.43 -3.77
N VAL A 12 -35.76 -14.60 -4.80
CA VAL A 12 -34.73 -13.78 -5.42
C VAL A 12 -34.32 -12.73 -4.39
N GLY A 13 -33.40 -13.10 -3.51
CA GLY A 13 -32.69 -12.15 -2.67
C GLY A 13 -31.94 -11.21 -3.60
N SER A 14 -32.39 -9.96 -3.69
CA SER A 14 -31.61 -8.88 -4.28
C SER A 14 -30.34 -8.74 -3.44
N LEU A 15 -29.28 -9.46 -3.81
CA LEU A 15 -27.92 -9.19 -3.33
C LEU A 15 -27.49 -7.89 -4.01
N THR A 16 -27.90 -6.77 -3.45
CA THR A 16 -27.37 -5.47 -3.85
C THR A 16 -25.87 -5.51 -3.60
N ASN A 17 -25.05 -5.31 -4.64
CA ASN A 17 -23.58 -5.31 -4.58
C ASN A 17 -22.99 -4.16 -3.74
N ASN A 18 -23.80 -3.54 -2.87
CA ASN A 18 -23.47 -2.38 -2.05
C ASN A 18 -22.81 -1.23 -2.84
N ASP A 19 -23.26 -0.98 -4.07
CA ASP A 19 -22.70 0.07 -4.93
C ASP A 19 -22.84 1.48 -4.35
N HIS A 20 -23.77 1.69 -3.43
CA HIS A 20 -23.89 2.95 -2.67
C HIS A 20 -22.62 3.27 -1.86
N LEU A 21 -21.82 2.26 -1.45
CA LEU A 21 -20.58 2.47 -0.69
C LEU A 21 -19.49 3.18 -1.49
N VAL A 22 -19.60 3.20 -2.82
CA VAL A 22 -18.63 3.87 -3.71
C VAL A 22 -19.22 5.08 -4.43
N GLN A 23 -20.40 5.52 -4.01
CA GLN A 23 -21.08 6.70 -4.53
C GLN A 23 -21.03 7.80 -3.47
N SER A 24 -20.20 8.82 -3.71
CA SER A 24 -20.10 9.98 -2.83
C SER A 24 -19.81 11.23 -3.65
N SER A 25 -20.41 12.36 -3.25
CA SER A 25 -20.07 13.68 -3.78
C SER A 25 -18.84 14.29 -3.10
N ASP A 26 -18.39 13.71 -1.98
CA ASP A 26 -17.20 14.16 -1.26
C ASP A 26 -15.93 13.71 -2.02
N PRO A 27 -15.09 14.63 -2.50
CA PRO A 27 -13.84 14.27 -3.19
C PRO A 27 -12.86 13.50 -2.30
N GLU A 28 -12.91 13.69 -0.97
CA GLU A 28 -12.02 13.01 -0.02
C GLU A 28 -12.53 11.63 0.39
N HIS A 29 -13.75 11.25 -0.02
CA HIS A 29 -14.25 9.91 0.18
C HIS A 29 -13.32 8.89 -0.53
N PRO A 30 -12.93 7.77 0.10
CA PRO A 30 -11.94 6.84 -0.46
C PRO A 30 -12.24 6.35 -1.88
N ALA A 31 -13.53 6.15 -2.21
CA ALA A 31 -13.95 5.74 -3.56
C ALA A 31 -13.59 6.76 -4.65
N ASN A 32 -13.47 8.04 -4.31
CA ASN A 32 -13.08 9.12 -5.22
C ASN A 32 -11.58 9.43 -5.10
N LEU A 33 -11.06 9.40 -3.86
CA LEU A 33 -9.68 9.75 -3.55
C LEU A 33 -8.66 8.72 -4.06
N ILE A 34 -8.95 7.42 -3.99
CA ILE A 34 -8.05 6.38 -4.53
C ILE A 34 -7.81 6.57 -6.05
N PRO A 35 -8.85 6.70 -6.91
CA PRO A 35 -8.67 7.08 -8.31
C PRO A 35 -7.79 8.32 -8.52
N ASP A 36 -8.04 9.37 -7.74
CA ASP A 36 -7.31 10.63 -7.89
C ASP A 36 -5.82 10.50 -7.54
N LEU A 37 -5.52 9.81 -6.44
CA LEU A 37 -4.16 9.48 -6.04
C LEU A 37 -3.47 8.62 -7.08
N CYS A 38 -4.12 7.57 -7.60
CA CYS A 38 -3.54 6.71 -8.62
C CYS A 38 -3.20 7.48 -9.91
N ARG A 39 -3.99 8.47 -10.33
CA ARG A 39 -3.64 9.38 -11.44
C ARG A 39 -2.38 10.20 -11.15
N LYS A 40 -2.28 10.78 -9.95
CA LYS A 40 -1.09 11.54 -9.53
C LYS A 40 0.15 10.65 -9.48
N PHE A 41 0.04 9.49 -8.84
CA PHE A 41 1.11 8.52 -8.69
C PHE A 41 1.58 7.99 -10.04
N TYR A 42 0.67 7.79 -11.01
CA TYR A 42 1.04 7.39 -12.36
C TYR A 42 1.92 8.45 -13.03
N ASN A 43 1.53 9.72 -12.95
CA ASN A 43 2.30 10.83 -13.50
C ASN A 43 3.68 11.01 -12.84
N TRP A 44 3.84 10.57 -11.59
CA TRP A 44 5.13 10.55 -10.88
C TRP A 44 5.94 9.28 -11.17
N GLY A 45 5.42 8.32 -11.93
CA GLY A 45 6.09 7.07 -12.24
C GLY A 45 6.01 6.00 -11.15
N TRP A 46 5.16 6.18 -10.13
CA TRP A 46 5.06 5.28 -8.98
C TRP A 46 4.21 4.04 -9.22
N VAL A 47 3.20 4.13 -10.10
CA VAL A 47 2.20 3.05 -10.33
C VAL A 47 2.04 2.73 -11.83
N THR A 48 3.16 2.65 -12.55
CA THR A 48 3.19 2.32 -13.98
C THR A 48 3.00 0.82 -14.23
N GLY A 49 2.54 0.45 -15.43
CA GLY A 49 2.49 -0.96 -15.84
C GLY A 49 1.52 -1.82 -15.00
N THR A 50 0.47 -1.20 -14.46
CA THR A 50 -0.53 -1.81 -13.55
C THR A 50 -0.02 -2.18 -12.15
N GLY A 51 1.26 -1.95 -11.84
CA GLY A 51 1.86 -2.16 -10.53
C GLY A 51 1.54 -1.06 -9.53
N GLY A 52 1.78 -1.34 -8.24
CA GLY A 52 1.51 -0.41 -7.15
C GLY A 52 0.03 -0.08 -6.94
N GLY A 53 -0.24 0.86 -6.04
CA GLY A 53 -1.58 1.32 -5.72
C GLY A 53 -1.69 1.87 -4.31
N THR A 54 -2.91 2.10 -3.86
CA THR A 54 -3.18 2.54 -2.50
C THR A 54 -4.48 1.94 -1.99
N SER A 55 -4.55 1.78 -0.67
CA SER A 55 -5.73 1.32 0.06
C SER A 55 -5.97 2.23 1.25
N ILE A 56 -7.24 2.54 1.49
CA ILE A 56 -7.66 3.48 2.54
C ILE A 56 -8.67 2.79 3.45
N ARG A 57 -8.45 2.88 4.75
CA ARG A 57 -9.43 2.48 5.77
C ARG A 57 -10.24 3.70 6.19
N HIS A 58 -11.57 3.58 6.14
CA HIS A 58 -12.50 4.63 6.52
C HIS A 58 -13.63 4.05 7.35
N GLY A 59 -13.61 4.33 8.66
CA GLY A 59 -14.46 3.66 9.64
C GLY A 59 -14.22 2.14 9.64
N ASP A 60 -15.30 1.41 9.43
CA ASP A 60 -15.30 -0.06 9.38
C ASP A 60 -15.20 -0.60 7.95
N HIS A 61 -14.76 0.23 6.99
CA HIS A 61 -14.57 -0.18 5.60
C HIS A 61 -13.13 0.01 5.14
N ILE A 62 -12.66 -0.91 4.30
CA ILE A 62 -11.40 -0.80 3.57
C ILE A 62 -11.71 -0.73 2.08
N PHE A 63 -11.15 0.30 1.43
CA PHE A 63 -11.32 0.56 0.00
C PHE A 63 -10.04 0.19 -0.74
N ILE A 64 -10.17 -0.64 -1.76
CA ILE A 64 -9.02 -1.21 -2.50
C ILE A 64 -9.21 -1.02 -4.00
N ALA A 65 -8.16 -0.55 -4.67
CA ALA A 65 -8.09 -0.52 -6.13
C ALA A 65 -8.09 -1.95 -6.73
N PRO A 66 -8.65 -2.14 -7.94
CA PRO A 66 -8.60 -3.43 -8.63
C PRO A 66 -7.18 -3.79 -9.10
N SER A 67 -6.92 -5.11 -9.20
CA SER A 67 -5.68 -5.64 -9.78
C SER A 67 -5.68 -5.52 -11.31
N GLY A 68 -4.49 -5.43 -11.92
CA GLY A 68 -4.29 -5.58 -13.37
C GLY A 68 -4.92 -4.50 -14.26
N VAL A 69 -5.39 -3.38 -13.70
CA VAL A 69 -5.89 -2.24 -14.48
C VAL A 69 -4.87 -1.11 -14.57
N GLN A 70 -5.03 -0.28 -15.60
CA GLN A 70 -4.40 1.03 -15.75
C GLN A 70 -4.81 1.92 -14.56
N LYS A 71 -3.83 2.28 -13.72
CA LYS A 71 -4.07 2.89 -12.40
C LYS A 71 -4.63 4.30 -12.53
N GLU A 72 -4.20 5.03 -13.56
CA GLU A 72 -4.67 6.35 -13.95
C GLU A 72 -6.10 6.38 -14.54
N LEU A 73 -6.65 5.21 -14.90
CA LEU A 73 -8.00 5.10 -15.47
C LEU A 73 -9.03 4.56 -14.47
N ILE A 74 -8.62 4.22 -13.25
CA ILE A 74 -9.53 3.74 -12.21
C ILE A 74 -10.64 4.77 -11.99
N GLN A 75 -11.88 4.27 -11.91
CA GLN A 75 -13.06 5.02 -11.52
C GLN A 75 -13.59 4.51 -10.18
N SER A 76 -14.42 5.32 -9.50
CA SER A 76 -15.01 4.95 -8.20
C SER A 76 -15.76 3.62 -8.23
N HIS A 77 -16.50 3.35 -9.32
CA HIS A 77 -17.22 2.08 -9.49
C HIS A 77 -16.29 0.85 -9.64
N ASN A 78 -14.99 1.02 -9.84
CA ASN A 78 -14.01 -0.08 -9.86
C ASN A 78 -13.46 -0.43 -8.46
N ILE A 79 -13.81 0.29 -7.41
CA ILE A 79 -13.21 0.12 -6.07
C ILE A 79 -13.85 -1.04 -5.30
N PHE A 80 -13.04 -1.97 -4.81
CA PHE A 80 -13.49 -3.02 -3.90
C PHE A 80 -13.72 -2.47 -2.49
N VAL A 81 -14.69 -3.02 -1.77
CA VAL A 81 -14.91 -2.69 -0.35
C VAL A 81 -14.93 -3.95 0.50
N ILE A 82 -14.12 -3.94 1.54
CA ILE A 82 -14.01 -5.00 2.56
C ILE A 82 -14.53 -4.45 3.89
N GLN A 83 -15.32 -5.25 4.60
CA GLN A 83 -15.68 -4.98 5.99
C GLN A 83 -14.47 -5.18 6.89
N TRP A 84 -14.16 -4.19 7.72
CA TRP A 84 -13.14 -4.29 8.76
C TRP A 84 -13.77 -4.61 10.12
N PRO A 85 -13.15 -5.46 10.96
CA PRO A 85 -11.98 -6.29 10.68
C PRO A 85 -12.30 -7.47 9.75
N THR A 86 -11.27 -8.01 9.09
CA THR A 86 -11.38 -9.18 8.20
C THR A 86 -10.16 -10.09 8.36
N ALA A 87 -10.29 -11.38 8.01
CA ALA A 87 -9.15 -12.27 7.88
C ALA A 87 -8.24 -11.83 6.70
N LYS A 88 -6.92 -11.96 6.86
CA LYS A 88 -5.93 -11.82 5.77
C LYS A 88 -5.90 -13.05 4.87
N TYR A 89 -5.97 -14.24 5.47
CA TYR A 89 -5.92 -15.53 4.81
C TYR A 89 -6.93 -16.53 5.41
N PRO A 90 -7.43 -17.47 4.61
CA PRO A 90 -7.24 -17.55 3.16
C PRO A 90 -8.03 -16.43 2.44
N ALA A 91 -7.78 -16.20 1.14
CA ALA A 91 -8.32 -15.03 0.43
C ALA A 91 -9.87 -15.03 0.39
N GLU A 92 -10.49 -16.20 0.35
CA GLU A 92 -11.94 -16.42 0.39
C GLU A 92 -12.58 -16.08 1.74
N ALA A 93 -11.81 -16.03 2.83
CA ALA A 93 -12.29 -15.60 4.14
C ALA A 93 -12.35 -14.07 4.28
N ARG A 94 -11.85 -13.32 3.29
CA ARG A 94 -11.93 -11.84 3.27
C ARG A 94 -13.38 -11.40 3.07
N ASN A 95 -13.92 -10.61 4.00
CA ASN A 95 -15.32 -10.15 3.96
C ASN A 95 -15.53 -9.00 2.95
N TYR A 96 -15.49 -9.32 1.67
CA TYR A 96 -15.82 -8.39 0.60
C TYR A 96 -17.32 -8.13 0.56
N ILE A 97 -17.71 -6.94 1.00
CA ILE A 97 -19.10 -6.47 0.98
C ILE A 97 -19.47 -5.79 -0.35
N ARG A 98 -18.47 -5.44 -1.18
CA ARG A 98 -18.65 -5.00 -2.57
C ARG A 98 -17.57 -5.57 -3.48
N LYS A 99 -17.96 -6.07 -4.65
CA LYS A 99 -17.04 -6.45 -5.73
C LYS A 99 -17.52 -5.89 -7.07
N PRO A 100 -16.74 -5.04 -7.78
CA PRO A 100 -17.08 -4.66 -9.15
C PRO A 100 -17.14 -5.88 -10.08
N LEU A 101 -18.04 -5.84 -11.07
CA LEU A 101 -18.18 -6.92 -12.06
C LEU A 101 -16.90 -7.04 -12.92
N LYS A 102 -16.44 -8.27 -13.15
CA LYS A 102 -15.34 -8.62 -14.06
C LYS A 102 -13.95 -8.06 -13.68
N LEU A 103 -13.73 -7.67 -12.43
CA LEU A 103 -12.41 -7.29 -11.92
C LEU A 103 -12.00 -8.21 -10.78
N ASN A 104 -10.69 -8.27 -10.53
CA ASN A 104 -10.11 -9.01 -9.43
C ASN A 104 -9.59 -8.04 -8.35
N PRO A 105 -9.68 -8.41 -7.06
CA PRO A 105 -9.08 -7.61 -6.00
C PRO A 105 -7.55 -7.55 -6.13
N SER A 106 -6.93 -6.50 -5.58
CA SER A 106 -5.47 -6.34 -5.60
C SER A 106 -4.76 -7.51 -4.92
N ALA A 107 -3.64 -7.98 -5.50
CA ALA A 107 -2.76 -8.95 -4.86
C ALA A 107 -1.99 -8.35 -3.67
N CYS A 108 -1.90 -7.00 -3.57
CA CYS A 108 -1.39 -6.29 -2.41
C CYS A 108 -2.35 -6.32 -1.19
N THR A 109 -3.57 -6.87 -1.33
CA THR A 109 -4.59 -6.84 -0.25
C THR A 109 -4.07 -7.33 1.10
N PRO A 110 -3.43 -8.51 1.24
CA PRO A 110 -2.93 -8.95 2.54
C PRO A 110 -1.85 -8.02 3.13
N LEU A 111 -1.01 -7.41 2.29
CA LEU A 111 -0.01 -6.43 2.73
C LEU A 111 -0.67 -5.14 3.27
N PHE A 112 -1.71 -4.65 2.60
CA PHE A 112 -2.50 -3.53 3.09
C PHE A 112 -3.20 -3.84 4.42
N LEU A 113 -3.77 -5.05 4.53
CA LEU A 113 -4.39 -5.51 5.78
C LEU A 113 -3.38 -5.55 6.94
N THR A 114 -2.15 -6.03 6.69
CA THR A 114 -1.07 -6.00 7.68
C THR A 114 -0.79 -4.57 8.18
N ALA A 115 -0.75 -3.58 7.28
CA ALA A 115 -0.59 -2.18 7.70
C ALA A 115 -1.78 -1.69 8.56
N PHE A 116 -3.02 -2.06 8.22
CA PHE A 116 -4.21 -1.67 8.98
C PHE A 116 -4.33 -2.35 10.35
N GLU A 117 -3.83 -3.58 10.50
CA GLU A 117 -3.71 -4.26 11.80
C GLU A 117 -2.75 -3.52 12.73
N HIS A 118 -1.73 -2.86 12.18
CA HIS A 118 -0.79 -2.00 12.92
C HIS A 118 -1.31 -0.56 13.13
N GLY A 119 -2.58 -0.31 12.80
CA GLY A 119 -3.27 0.97 13.06
C GLY A 119 -3.10 2.02 11.98
N ALA A 120 -2.66 1.66 10.77
CA ALA A 120 -2.68 2.58 9.64
C ALA A 120 -4.11 2.96 9.23
N GLY A 121 -4.27 4.17 8.67
CA GLY A 121 -5.48 4.61 7.96
C GLY A 121 -5.31 4.60 6.44
N CYS A 122 -4.08 4.60 5.95
CA CYS A 122 -3.75 4.49 4.52
C CYS A 122 -2.45 3.72 4.33
N CYS A 123 -2.39 2.91 3.28
CA CYS A 123 -1.16 2.28 2.80
C CYS A 123 -1.00 2.55 1.29
N ILE A 124 0.22 2.86 0.89
CA ILE A 124 0.63 3.15 -0.49
C ILE A 124 1.72 2.16 -0.86
N HIS A 125 1.57 1.56 -2.02
CA HIS A 125 2.56 0.71 -2.65
C HIS A 125 3.02 1.34 -3.95
N THR A 126 4.33 1.50 -4.14
CA THR A 126 4.90 2.04 -5.38
C THR A 126 5.94 1.08 -5.95
N HIS A 127 6.05 1.09 -7.28
CA HIS A 127 7.12 0.44 -8.04
C HIS A 127 8.11 1.50 -8.54
N SER A 128 8.41 2.50 -7.69
CA SER A 128 9.34 3.57 -8.05
C SER A 128 10.70 3.01 -8.44
N GLN A 129 11.26 3.50 -9.54
CA GLN A 129 12.60 3.14 -9.97
C GLN A 129 13.65 3.52 -8.93
N TRP A 130 13.43 4.60 -8.16
CA TRP A 130 14.35 5.02 -7.11
C TRP A 130 14.34 4.03 -5.94
N ALA A 131 13.15 3.59 -5.51
CA ALA A 131 13.01 2.53 -4.51
C ALA A 131 13.71 1.23 -4.96
N VAL A 132 13.52 0.83 -6.22
CA VAL A 132 14.19 -0.35 -6.80
C VAL A 132 15.71 -0.19 -6.78
N LEU A 133 16.24 0.93 -7.28
CA LEU A 133 17.68 1.16 -7.38
C LEU A 133 18.37 1.19 -6.02
N VAL A 134 17.77 1.84 -5.00
CA VAL A 134 18.38 1.84 -3.65
C VAL A 134 18.47 0.45 -3.07
N THR A 135 17.48 -0.43 -3.33
CA THR A 135 17.57 -1.82 -2.84
C THR A 135 18.75 -2.58 -3.44
N LEU A 136 19.06 -2.34 -4.71
CA LEU A 136 20.20 -2.95 -5.42
C LEU A 136 21.55 -2.38 -4.95
N LEU A 137 21.60 -1.08 -4.69
CA LEU A 137 22.79 -0.43 -4.15
C LEU A 137 23.08 -0.94 -2.72
N VAL A 138 22.07 -1.04 -1.87
CA VAL A 138 22.21 -1.60 -0.52
C VAL A 138 22.67 -3.06 -0.58
N GLU A 139 22.07 -3.89 -1.45
CA GLU A 139 22.50 -5.27 -1.67
C GLU A 139 23.99 -5.35 -2.03
N ARG A 140 24.46 -4.49 -2.95
CA ARG A 140 25.86 -4.48 -3.38
C ARG A 140 26.83 -3.99 -2.30
N GLU A 141 26.48 -2.91 -1.60
CA GLU A 141 27.41 -2.22 -0.67
C GLU A 141 27.37 -2.80 0.75
N LYS A 142 26.20 -3.21 1.23
CA LYS A 142 25.96 -3.67 2.60
C LYS A 142 25.59 -5.15 2.70
N GLY A 143 25.35 -5.83 1.58
CA GLY A 143 24.91 -7.22 1.54
C GLY A 143 23.39 -7.39 1.71
N PRO A 144 22.89 -8.63 1.65
CA PRO A 144 21.46 -8.91 1.55
C PRO A 144 20.65 -8.55 2.80
N GLU A 145 21.28 -8.53 3.98
CA GLU A 145 20.63 -8.14 5.24
C GLU A 145 20.68 -6.62 5.51
N GLY A 146 21.23 -5.85 4.58
CA GLY A 146 21.42 -4.41 4.72
C GLY A 146 20.10 -3.62 4.70
N CYS A 147 20.06 -2.53 5.46
CA CYS A 147 18.99 -1.55 5.43
C CYS A 147 19.41 -0.30 4.64
N PHE A 148 18.43 0.38 4.04
CA PHE A 148 18.67 1.71 3.48
C PHE A 148 18.82 2.70 4.62
N GLU A 149 19.91 3.46 4.65
CA GLU A 149 20.18 4.45 5.70
C GLU A 149 20.72 5.74 5.10
N ILE A 150 20.21 6.88 5.56
CA ILE A 150 20.63 8.22 5.16
C ILE A 150 20.46 9.20 6.33
N ASN A 151 21.38 10.14 6.49
CA ASN A 151 21.30 11.18 7.54
C ASN A 151 21.60 12.57 6.97
N ASN A 152 21.40 13.62 7.77
CA ASN A 152 21.78 14.99 7.42
C ASN A 152 21.14 15.54 6.13
N ILE A 153 19.94 15.08 5.78
CA ILE A 153 19.12 15.59 4.67
C ILE A 153 17.79 16.13 5.21
N GLU A 154 17.40 17.33 4.78
CA GLU A 154 16.20 18.04 5.28
C GLU A 154 14.91 17.23 5.14
N GLN A 155 14.78 16.46 4.05
CA GLN A 155 13.59 15.67 3.74
C GLN A 155 13.29 14.56 4.77
N ILE A 156 14.28 14.15 5.58
CA ILE A 156 14.11 13.19 6.69
C ILE A 156 13.05 13.67 7.69
N LYS A 157 12.89 15.00 7.85
CA LYS A 157 11.87 15.58 8.75
C LYS A 157 10.43 15.24 8.39
N GLY A 158 10.19 14.76 7.16
CA GLY A 158 8.89 14.27 6.72
C GLY A 158 8.55 12.86 7.22
N ILE A 159 9.48 12.17 7.89
CA ILE A 159 9.31 10.78 8.33
C ILE A 159 9.14 10.72 9.86
N PRO A 160 8.13 10.01 10.39
CA PRO A 160 7.95 9.81 11.83
C PRO A 160 9.09 9.01 12.47
N ARG A 161 9.37 9.28 13.74
CA ARG A 161 10.27 8.46 14.59
C ARG A 161 9.64 7.15 15.07
N GLY A 162 8.34 6.97 14.83
CA GLY A 162 7.53 5.95 15.48
C GLY A 162 6.25 6.52 16.07
N LYS A 163 5.33 5.62 16.44
CA LYS A 163 3.99 5.99 16.91
C LYS A 163 4.06 6.81 18.21
N GLY A 164 3.57 8.06 18.15
CA GLY A 164 3.60 8.98 19.29
C GLY A 164 4.98 9.57 19.63
N LYS A 165 6.00 9.34 18.80
CA LYS A 165 7.39 9.79 19.03
C LYS A 165 7.77 11.07 18.28
N GLY A 166 6.83 11.66 17.55
CA GLY A 166 7.06 12.84 16.72
C GLY A 166 7.77 12.52 15.40
N MET A 167 8.34 13.55 14.78
CA MET A 167 9.05 13.45 13.50
C MET A 167 10.54 13.29 13.71
N LEU A 168 11.22 12.66 12.75
CA LEU A 168 12.68 12.73 12.66
C LEU A 168 13.11 14.19 12.45
N GLY A 169 14.32 14.51 12.88
CA GLY A 169 15.01 15.76 12.72
C GLY A 169 16.13 15.63 11.68
N PHE A 170 16.69 16.77 11.28
CA PHE A 170 17.74 16.85 10.28
C PHE A 170 18.97 15.97 10.60
N PHE A 171 19.35 15.87 11.88
CA PHE A 171 20.53 15.12 12.32
C PHE A 171 20.26 13.64 12.59
N ASP A 172 19.01 13.17 12.51
CA ASP A 172 18.77 11.75 12.70
C ASP A 172 19.18 10.94 11.47
N THR A 173 19.49 9.67 11.72
CA THR A 173 19.62 8.67 10.66
C THR A 173 18.26 8.03 10.42
N LEU A 174 17.73 8.21 9.21
CA LEU A 174 16.63 7.40 8.72
C LEU A 174 17.16 6.01 8.39
N SER A 175 16.45 4.96 8.84
CA SER A 175 16.71 3.58 8.45
C SER A 175 15.42 2.94 7.95
N ILE A 176 15.46 2.31 6.77
CA ILE A 176 14.33 1.61 6.16
C ILE A 176 14.71 0.14 5.93
N PRO A 177 13.98 -0.82 6.52
CA PRO A 177 14.22 -2.24 6.30
C PRO A 177 13.93 -2.64 4.86
N ILE A 178 14.71 -3.60 4.35
CA ILE A 178 14.56 -4.19 3.02
C ILE A 178 14.26 -5.67 3.17
N ILE A 179 13.19 -6.15 2.54
CA ILE A 179 12.86 -7.57 2.45
C ILE A 179 13.13 -8.09 1.03
N GLU A 180 13.37 -9.39 0.92
CA GLU A 180 13.48 -10.04 -0.39
C GLU A 180 12.13 -10.15 -1.09
N ASN A 181 12.16 -10.09 -2.42
CA ASN A 181 10.95 -10.28 -3.21
C ASN A 181 10.60 -11.76 -3.35
N THR A 182 9.32 -12.04 -3.54
CA THR A 182 8.79 -13.39 -3.78
C THR A 182 8.11 -13.45 -5.15
N ALA A 183 7.91 -14.66 -5.67
CA ALA A 183 7.25 -14.85 -6.96
C ALA A 183 5.77 -14.45 -6.92
N PHE A 184 5.10 -14.69 -5.79
CA PHE A 184 3.74 -14.27 -5.54
C PHE A 184 3.72 -13.19 -4.48
N GLU A 185 3.03 -12.10 -4.77
CA GLU A 185 2.95 -10.93 -3.90
C GLU A 185 2.38 -11.27 -2.52
N GLU A 186 1.43 -12.19 -2.43
CA GLU A 186 0.86 -12.61 -1.15
C GLU A 186 1.90 -13.24 -0.21
N ASP A 187 2.97 -13.85 -0.73
CA ASP A 187 4.03 -14.45 0.08
C ASP A 187 4.90 -13.39 0.80
N LEU A 188 4.90 -12.14 0.31
CA LEU A 188 5.62 -11.02 0.93
C LEU A 188 5.06 -10.66 2.31
N THR A 189 3.79 -11.00 2.59
CA THR A 189 3.10 -10.58 3.81
C THR A 189 3.84 -11.03 5.07
N SER A 190 4.40 -12.24 5.07
CA SER A 190 5.19 -12.75 6.19
C SER A 190 6.48 -11.96 6.43
N GLY A 191 7.18 -11.57 5.35
CA GLY A 191 8.36 -10.72 5.41
C GLY A 191 8.04 -9.31 5.89
N LEU A 192 6.93 -8.74 5.41
CA LEU A 192 6.43 -7.44 5.85
C LEU A 192 6.12 -7.45 7.36
N GLU A 193 5.39 -8.46 7.84
CA GLU A 193 5.10 -8.64 9.27
C GLU A 193 6.37 -8.81 10.10
N ALA A 194 7.31 -9.62 9.65
CA ALA A 194 8.58 -9.80 10.34
C ALA A 194 9.38 -8.48 10.43
N ALA A 195 9.40 -7.68 9.35
CA ALA A 195 10.04 -6.39 9.33
C ALA A 195 9.37 -5.39 10.29
N MET A 196 8.03 -5.33 10.29
CA MET A 196 7.26 -4.47 11.20
C MET A 196 7.39 -4.89 12.67
N ASN A 197 7.50 -6.19 12.95
CA ASN A 197 7.73 -6.68 14.32
C ASN A 197 9.14 -6.39 14.81
N LYS A 198 10.14 -6.50 13.91
CA LYS A 198 11.55 -6.20 14.22
C LYS A 198 11.78 -4.71 14.45
N ASP A 199 11.10 -3.86 13.66
CA ASP A 199 11.15 -2.42 13.78
C ASP A 199 9.73 -1.83 13.87
N PRO A 200 9.13 -1.81 15.07
CA PRO A 200 7.75 -1.35 15.26
C PRO A 200 7.56 0.16 15.06
N ASP A 201 8.66 0.92 14.92
CA ASP A 201 8.63 2.35 14.65
C ASP A 201 8.67 2.66 13.15
N THR A 202 8.94 1.67 12.29
CA THR A 202 8.95 1.89 10.84
C THR A 202 7.56 2.18 10.29
N TYR A 203 7.52 3.04 9.28
CA TYR A 203 6.35 3.33 8.47
C TYR A 203 6.50 2.90 7.01
N ALA A 204 7.63 2.25 6.69
CA ALA A 204 7.87 1.76 5.35
C ALA A 204 8.78 0.53 5.33
N VAL A 205 8.56 -0.32 4.32
CA VAL A 205 9.40 -1.48 4.04
C VAL A 205 9.67 -1.50 2.54
N LEU A 206 10.95 -1.50 2.19
CA LEU A 206 11.41 -1.70 0.81
C LEU A 206 11.34 -3.19 0.46
N VAL A 207 10.95 -3.51 -0.77
CA VAL A 207 10.97 -4.86 -1.32
C VAL A 207 11.98 -4.88 -2.47
N ARG A 208 13.03 -5.68 -2.31
CA ARG A 208 14.16 -5.70 -3.24
C ARG A 208 13.71 -5.97 -4.66
N ARG A 209 14.21 -5.21 -5.65
CA ARG A 209 13.85 -5.38 -7.08
C ARG A 209 12.35 -5.21 -7.39
N HIS A 210 11.57 -4.65 -6.47
CA HIS A 210 10.12 -4.52 -6.61
C HIS A 210 9.66 -3.09 -6.35
N GLY A 211 9.88 -2.56 -5.14
CA GLY A 211 9.29 -1.28 -4.77
C GLY A 211 9.29 -1.04 -3.26
N ILE A 212 8.25 -0.36 -2.78
CA ILE A 212 8.09 -0.02 -1.35
C ILE A 212 6.62 -0.08 -0.93
N TYR A 213 6.40 -0.42 0.34
CA TYR A 213 5.14 -0.23 1.05
C TYR A 213 5.32 0.86 2.10
N VAL A 214 4.45 1.86 2.10
CA VAL A 214 4.46 3.00 3.03
C VAL A 214 3.08 3.15 3.66
N TRP A 215 2.99 3.36 4.97
CA TRP A 215 1.72 3.55 5.66
C TRP A 215 1.71 4.78 6.57
N GLY A 216 0.53 5.18 7.02
CA GLY A 216 0.37 6.28 7.95
C GLY A 216 -1.04 6.33 8.54
N ASP A 217 -1.20 7.12 9.60
CA ASP A 217 -2.49 7.24 10.33
C ASP A 217 -3.63 7.74 9.43
N ASN A 218 -3.30 8.45 8.35
CA ASN A 218 -4.23 8.93 7.35
C ASN A 218 -3.53 9.07 5.98
N VAL A 219 -4.31 9.37 4.95
CA VAL A 219 -3.84 9.53 3.58
C VAL A 219 -2.75 10.60 3.46
N ALA A 220 -2.94 11.77 4.10
CA ALA A 220 -1.98 12.85 4.03
C ALA A 220 -0.61 12.41 4.56
N LYS A 221 -0.57 11.78 5.74
CA LYS A 221 0.67 11.25 6.33
C LYS A 221 1.30 10.16 5.46
N ALA A 222 0.54 9.18 4.98
CA ALA A 222 1.09 8.11 4.14
C ALA A 222 1.71 8.69 2.85
N LYS A 223 1.00 9.63 2.21
CA LYS A 223 1.44 10.28 0.98
C LYS A 223 2.69 11.14 1.18
N THR A 224 2.71 12.03 2.18
CA THR A 224 3.87 12.91 2.41
C THR A 224 5.12 12.13 2.79
N GLN A 225 4.96 11.04 3.56
CA GLN A 225 6.07 10.14 3.85
C GLN A 225 6.58 9.46 2.59
N CYS A 226 5.68 8.95 1.74
CA CYS A 226 6.05 8.31 0.47
C CYS A 226 6.79 9.28 -0.46
N GLU A 227 6.37 10.55 -0.54
CA GLU A 227 7.06 11.60 -1.29
C GLU A 227 8.46 11.87 -0.76
N SER A 228 8.59 12.02 0.56
CA SER A 228 9.88 12.22 1.22
C SER A 228 10.83 11.04 1.02
N LEU A 229 10.33 9.80 1.11
CA LEU A 229 11.12 8.60 0.87
C LEU A 229 11.60 8.52 -0.57
N ASP A 230 10.71 8.74 -1.54
CA ASP A 230 11.09 8.70 -2.96
C ASP A 230 12.13 9.76 -3.32
N TYR A 231 11.99 10.98 -2.78
CA TYR A 231 13.01 12.03 -2.88
C TYR A 231 14.36 11.56 -2.30
N LEU A 232 14.35 10.99 -1.09
CA LEU A 232 15.57 10.52 -0.43
C LEU A 232 16.22 9.37 -1.21
N PHE A 233 15.44 8.49 -1.82
CA PHE A 233 15.96 7.41 -2.66
C PHE A 233 16.61 7.93 -3.93
N GLN A 234 15.96 8.88 -4.62
CA GLN A 234 16.54 9.53 -5.80
C GLN A 234 17.86 10.22 -5.43
N LEU A 235 17.86 10.99 -4.34
CA LEU A 235 19.04 11.69 -3.87
C LEU A 235 20.16 10.70 -3.51
N ALA A 236 19.85 9.62 -2.80
CA ALA A 236 20.82 8.59 -2.44
C ALA A 236 21.47 7.94 -3.69
N VAL A 237 20.69 7.66 -4.72
CA VAL A 237 21.22 7.14 -6.00
C VAL A 237 22.17 8.15 -6.65
N GLU A 238 21.80 9.44 -6.69
CA GLU A 238 22.66 10.48 -7.26
C GLU A 238 23.92 10.75 -6.41
N MET A 239 23.80 10.76 -5.09
CA MET A 239 24.94 10.82 -4.16
C MET A 239 25.90 9.67 -4.41
N HIS A 240 25.36 8.45 -4.56
CA HIS A 240 26.17 7.26 -4.85
C HIS A 240 26.92 7.40 -6.17
N LYS A 241 26.26 7.87 -7.23
CA LYS A 241 26.89 8.12 -8.55
C LYS A 241 28.01 9.15 -8.48
N LEU A 242 27.90 10.12 -7.57
CA LEU A 242 28.89 11.18 -7.36
C LEU A 242 29.97 10.83 -6.32
N GLY A 243 29.92 9.64 -5.73
CA GLY A 243 30.87 9.24 -4.67
C GLY A 243 30.65 9.98 -3.34
N ILE A 244 29.45 10.52 -3.10
CA ILE A 244 29.07 11.18 -1.85
C ILE A 244 28.45 10.13 -0.91
N PRO A 245 28.94 9.98 0.34
CA PRO A 245 28.40 8.99 1.26
C PRO A 245 27.01 9.39 1.75
N TRP A 246 26.12 8.40 1.96
CA TRP A 246 24.77 8.64 2.50
C TRP A 246 24.76 8.98 3.99
N ILE A 247 25.81 8.58 4.70
CA ILE A 247 26.03 8.88 6.10
C ILE A 247 27.25 9.80 6.19
N LYS A 248 27.05 10.97 6.79
CA LYS A 248 28.12 11.92 7.10
C LYS A 248 28.89 11.54 8.36
#